data_AF-X0XRM5-F1
#
_entry.id   AF-X0XRM5-F1
#
_cell.length_a   1.000
_cell.length_b   1.000
_cell.length_c   1.000
_cell.angle_alpha   90.00
_cell.angle_beta   90.00
_cell.angle_gamma   90.00
#
_symmetry.space_group_name_H-M   'P 1'
#
loop_
_entity.id
_entity.type
_entity.pdbx_description
1 polymer ?
#
loop_
_entity_poly.entity_id
_entity_poly.type
_entity_poly.pdbx_seq_one_letter_code
_entity_poly.pdbx_strand_id
1 'polypeptide(L)' 'MVTKEAILVLEDGSVYHGYAFGAEDTTYGEVVFNTSMAGYQEMLTDPSYAGQILVPTYPLIG' A
#
# COMPACT_ATOMS: atom_id res chain seq x y z
N MET A 1 -10.75 10.40 -16.80
CA MET A 1 -9.54 9.77 -16.22
C MET A 1 -9.74 8.28 -16.32
N VAL A 2 -8.84 7.55 -16.98
CA VAL A 2 -8.91 6.09 -17.02
C VAL A 2 -8.29 5.59 -15.73
N THR A 3 -9.09 4.95 -14.87
CA THR A 3 -8.61 4.30 -13.65
C THR A 3 -8.05 2.94 -14.03
N LYS A 4 -6.74 2.74 -13.83
CA LYS A 4 -6.11 1.44 -14.05
C LYS A 4 -6.40 0.54 -12.85
N GLU A 5 -6.94 -0.65 -13.11
CA GLU A 5 -7.23 -1.63 -12.07
C GLU A 5 -5.94 -2.25 -11.51
N ALA A 6 -5.93 -2.53 -10.22
CA ALA A 6 -4.86 -3.23 -9.50
C ALA A 6 -5.44 -4.19 -8.47
N ILE A 7 -4.66 -5.19 -8.07
CA ILE A 7 -5.05 -6.17 -7.05
C ILE A 7 -3.93 -6.34 -6.01
N LEU A 8 -4.32 -6.53 -4.75
CA LEU A 8 -3.47 -7.03 -3.67
C LEU A 8 -3.90 -8.47 -3.37
N VAL A 9 -2.97 -9.41 -3.48
CA VAL A 9 -3.20 -10.83 -3.19
C VAL A 9 -2.37 -11.22 -1.98
N LEU A 10 -2.99 -11.88 -1.00
CA LEU A 10 -2.33 -12.36 0.21
C LEU A 10 -2.04 -13.87 0.12
N GLU A 11 -1.11 -14.35 0.95
CA GLU A 11 -0.72 -15.77 0.96
C GLU A 11 -1.87 -16.72 1.32
N ASP A 12 -2.86 -16.25 2.07
CA ASP A 12 -4.04 -17.01 2.48
C ASP A 12 -5.10 -17.14 1.36
N GLY A 13 -4.83 -16.54 0.19
CA GLY A 13 -5.73 -16.52 -0.95
C GLY A 13 -6.72 -15.35 -0.96
N SER A 14 -6.67 -14.45 0.03
CA SER A 14 -7.47 -13.22 0.02
C SER A 14 -7.07 -12.29 -1.13
N VAL A 15 -8.06 -11.70 -1.79
CA VAL A 15 -7.86 -10.78 -2.93
C VAL A 15 -8.61 -9.48 -2.69
N TYR A 16 -7.89 -8.36 -2.80
CA TYR A 16 -8.43 -7.02 -2.67
C TYR A 16 -8.25 -6.26 -3.98
N HIS A 17 -9.35 -5.78 -4.55
CA HIS A 17 -9.35 -4.99 -5.78
C HIS A 17 -9.23 -3.50 -5.48
N GLY A 18 -8.49 -2.77 -6.30
CA GLY A 18 -8.31 -1.33 -6.19
C GLY A 18 -7.91 -0.68 -7.51
N TYR A 19 -7.48 0.58 -7.40
CA TYR A 19 -7.04 1.38 -8.54
C TYR A 19 -5.59 1.83 -8.32
N ALA A 20 -4.76 1.68 -9.35
CA ALA A 20 -3.37 2.12 -9.30
C ALA A 20 -3.27 3.65 -9.37
N PHE A 21 -2.38 4.23 -8.56
CA PHE A 21 -2.03 5.66 -8.59
C PHE A 21 -0.51 5.93 -8.61
N GLY A 22 0.32 4.91 -8.35
CA GLY A 22 1.77 4.99 -8.29
C GLY A 22 2.46 4.38 -9.53
N ALA A 23 3.67 3.84 -9.33
CA ALA A 23 4.42 3.16 -10.38
C ALA A 23 3.67 1.93 -10.92
N GLU A 24 3.79 1.70 -12.23
CA GLU A 24 3.14 0.57 -12.91
C GLU A 24 4.04 -0.68 -12.90
N ASP A 25 4.25 -1.24 -11.72
CA ASP A 25 5.05 -2.45 -11.54
C ASP A 25 4.39 -3.44 -10.57
N THR A 26 4.83 -4.70 -10.62
CA THR A 26 4.44 -5.74 -9.66
C THR A 26 5.50 -5.83 -8.58
N THR A 27 5.07 -5.79 -7.32
CA THR A 27 5.96 -5.93 -6.16
C THR A 27 5.47 -7.00 -5.21
N TYR A 28 6.38 -7.50 -4.39
CA TYR A 28 6.15 -8.52 -3.38
C TYR A 28 6.75 -8.06 -2.06
N GLY A 29 6.08 -8.34 -0.95
CA GLY A 29 6.54 -7.92 0.37
C GLY A 29 5.62 -8.38 1.48
N GLU A 30 6.07 -8.18 2.72
CA GLU A 30 5.22 -8.37 3.90
C GLU A 30 4.18 -7.25 3.97
N VAL A 31 2.90 -7.62 4.10
CA VAL A 31 1.83 -6.65 4.29
C VAL A 31 1.77 -6.26 5.77
N VAL A 32 1.94 -4.98 6.05
CA VAL A 32 1.90 -4.41 7.41
C VAL A 32 0.89 -3.28 7.49
N PHE A 33 0.41 -2.96 8.68
CA PHE A 33 -0.49 -1.81 8.90
C PHE A 33 0.09 -0.80 9.89
N ASN A 34 -0.23 0.48 9.70
CA ASN A 34 0.13 1.56 10.62
C ASN A 34 -1.11 2.37 11.03
N THR A 35 -1.24 2.66 12.33
CA THR A 35 -2.41 3.29 12.95
C THR A 35 -2.35 4.81 13.01
N SER A 36 -1.25 5.43 12.57
CA SER A 36 -1.11 6.89 12.63
C SER A 36 -2.00 7.55 11.58
N MET A 37 -2.55 8.71 11.93
CA MET A 37 -3.50 9.45 11.10
C MET A 37 -2.85 10.53 10.24
N ALA A 38 -1.55 10.76 10.41
CA ALA A 38 -0.78 11.79 9.72
C ALA A 38 0.68 11.31 9.54
N GLY A 39 1.46 12.05 8.75
CA GLY A 39 2.88 11.76 8.53
C GLY A 39 3.14 10.67 7.49
N TYR A 40 2.26 10.54 6.48
CA TYR A 40 2.39 9.50 5.46
C TYR A 40 3.67 9.64 4.63
N GLN A 41 4.20 10.86 4.46
CA GLN A 41 5.44 11.09 3.72
C GLN A 41 6.63 10.52 4.50
N GLU A 42 6.68 10.80 5.80
CA GLU A 42 7.69 10.28 6.71
C GLU A 42 7.64 8.76 6.76
N MET A 43 6.43 8.18 6.85
CA MET A 43 6.25 6.73 6.78
C MET A 43 6.81 6.12 5.49
N LEU A 44 6.50 6.70 4.32
CA LEU A 44 6.97 6.16 3.03
C LEU A 44 8.50 6.25 2.85
N THR A 45 9.17 7.08 3.65
CA THR A 45 10.63 7.24 3.64
C THR A 45 11.35 6.57 4.81
N ASP A 46 10.60 5.99 5.75
CA ASP A 46 11.18 5.33 6.91
C ASP A 46 11.83 3.98 6.48
N PRO A 47 13.13 3.79 6.72
CA PRO A 47 13.84 2.58 6.30
C PRO A 47 13.34 1.30 6.97
N SER A 48 12.57 1.39 8.06
CA SER A 48 11.94 0.23 8.70
C SER A 48 10.89 -0.45 7.81
N TYR A 49 10.32 0.24 6.82
CA TYR A 49 9.37 -0.32 5.84
C TYR A 49 10.04 -0.91 4.59
N ALA A 50 11.36 -1.02 4.55
CA ALA A 50 12.05 -1.57 3.38
C ALA A 50 11.57 -3.00 3.05
N GLY A 51 11.03 -3.18 1.83
CA GLY A 51 10.49 -4.48 1.37
C GLY A 51 9.09 -4.82 1.89
N GLN A 52 8.41 -3.87 2.54
CA GLN A 52 7.05 -4.06 3.05
C GLN A 52 6.01 -3.33 2.19
N ILE A 53 4.77 -3.83 2.24
CA ILE A 53 3.58 -3.20 1.66
C ILE A 53 2.82 -2.56 2.82
N LEU A 54 2.94 -1.23 2.94
CA LEU A 54 2.33 -0.47 4.03
C LEU A 54 0.85 -0.17 3.76
N VAL A 55 -0.02 -0.54 4.71
CA VAL A 55 -1.46 -0.25 4.69
C VAL A 55 -1.81 0.73 5.81
N PRO A 56 -2.02 2.03 5.51
CA PRO A 56 -2.50 2.98 6.50
C PRO A 56 -3.93 2.64 6.94
N THR A 57 -4.22 2.72 8.24
CA THR A 57 -5.60 2.57 8.72
C THR A 57 -6.42 3.85 8.52
N TYR A 58 -5.76 5.00 8.34
CA TYR A 58 -6.45 6.27 8.08
C TYR A 58 -6.84 6.36 6.59
N PRO A 59 -8.13 6.60 6.27
CA PRO A 59 -8.64 6.40 4.90
C PRO A 59 -8.27 7.53 3.92
N LEU A 60 -7.84 8.69 4.41
CA LEU A 60 -7.52 9.84 3.58
C LEU A 60 -6.00 10.05 3.58
N ILE A 61 -5.34 9.63 2.51
CA ILE A 61 -3.89 9.79 2.29
C ILE A 61 -3.69 10.71 1.09
N GLY A 62 -2.89 11.78 1.28
CA GLY A 62 -2.67 12.82 0.28
C GLY A 62 -2.29 14.15 0.92
#